data_AF-A0A2R6CTW6-F1
#
_entry.id   AF-A0A2R6CTW6-F1
#
_cell.length_a   1.000
_cell.length_b   1.000
_cell.length_c   1.000
_cell.angle_alpha   90.00
_cell.angle_beta   90.00
_cell.angle_gamma   90.00
#
_symmetry.space_group_name_H-M   'P 1'
#
loop_
_entity.id
_entity.type
_entity.pdbx_description
1 polymer ?
#
loop_
_entity_poly.entity_id
_entity_poly.type
_entity_poly.pdbx_seq_one_letter_code
_entity_poly.pdbx_strand_id
1 'polypeptide(L)'
;MDRLRESLLEAPIIEKEGYHYFVHPISDGVPMLEPELMREIVIRIIRKADLEDVDKIIAPEAMGIHISTAVSLMTDIPLVVVRKRGYGLDGEVSISQVTGYSESEMYINDVTEGDRVLVLDDVLSTGGTLFALLTALDDIGAEIVDVVAVIKKVGGG
;
A
#
# COMPACT_ATOMS: atom_id res chain seq x y z
N MET A 1 -12.10 -0.04 21.97
CA MET A 1 -11.71 1.27 21.41
C MET A 1 -11.30 1.04 19.98
N ASP A 2 -11.68 1.96 19.10
CA ASP A 2 -11.38 1.91 17.67
C ASP A 2 -10.21 2.86 17.44
N ARG A 3 -8.98 2.45 17.84
CA ARG A 3 -7.82 3.36 17.92
C ARG A 3 -7.50 3.97 16.57
N LEU A 4 -7.65 3.20 15.48
CA LEU A 4 -7.45 3.72 14.13
C LEU A 4 -8.45 4.83 13.80
N ARG A 5 -9.73 4.65 14.15
CA ARG A 5 -10.74 5.68 13.91
C ARG A 5 -10.49 6.92 14.76
N GLU A 6 -10.18 6.74 16.04
CA GLU A 6 -9.85 7.82 16.96
C GLU A 6 -8.61 8.60 16.47
N SER A 7 -7.54 7.91 16.09
CA SER A 7 -6.31 8.55 15.59
C SER A 7 -6.53 9.32 14.29
N LEU A 8 -7.42 8.87 13.41
CA LEU A 8 -7.80 9.59 12.19
C LEU A 8 -8.62 10.85 12.49
N LEU A 9 -9.50 10.83 13.50
CA LEU A 9 -10.30 11.99 13.90
C LEU A 9 -9.46 13.07 14.60
N GLU A 10 -8.41 12.67 15.30
CA GLU A 10 -7.48 13.56 15.99
C GLU A 10 -6.32 14.03 15.12
N ALA A 11 -6.15 13.45 13.92
CA ALA A 11 -5.07 13.78 13.01
C ALA A 11 -5.09 15.27 12.65
N PRO A 12 -3.95 15.99 12.79
CA PRO A 12 -3.87 17.39 12.40
C PRO A 12 -4.08 17.55 10.90
N ILE A 13 -4.82 18.59 10.52
CA ILE A 13 -4.97 19.01 9.13
C ILE A 13 -4.07 20.23 8.91
N ILE A 14 -3.13 20.11 7.99
CA ILE A 14 -2.19 21.18 7.61
C ILE A 14 -2.57 21.69 6.22
N GLU A 15 -2.72 23.00 6.09
CA GLU A 15 -2.84 23.64 4.78
C GLU A 15 -1.44 24.00 4.26
N LYS A 16 -1.13 23.58 3.03
CA LYS A 16 0.08 23.97 2.32
C LYS A 16 -0.25 24.22 0.86
N GLU A 17 0.05 25.43 0.38
CA GLU A 17 -0.14 25.83 -1.02
C GLU A 17 -1.59 25.61 -1.52
N GLY A 18 -2.58 25.84 -0.66
CA GLY A 18 -4.01 25.65 -0.97
C GLY A 18 -4.49 24.20 -0.90
N TYR A 19 -3.61 23.24 -0.59
CA TYR A 19 -3.96 21.84 -0.37
C TYR A 19 -3.98 21.49 1.13
N HIS A 20 -5.02 20.77 1.54
CA HIS A 20 -5.18 20.29 2.89
C HIS A 20 -4.64 18.86 3.00
N TYR A 21 -3.65 18.67 3.88
CA TYR A 21 -3.04 17.39 4.21
C TYR A 21 -3.52 16.97 5.58
N PHE A 22 -4.14 15.80 5.68
CA PHE A 22 -4.26 15.13 6.98
C PHE A 22 -2.92 14.47 7.24
N VAL A 23 -2.32 14.70 8.40
CA VAL A 23 -1.00 14.17 8.74
C VAL A 23 -1.18 13.10 9.79
N HIS A 24 -0.82 11.86 9.45
CA HIS A 24 -1.09 10.71 10.30
C HIS A 24 0.12 9.76 10.35
N PRO A 25 0.43 9.14 11.51
CA PRO A 25 1.59 8.25 11.65
C PRO A 25 1.66 7.13 10.59
N ILE A 26 0.51 6.63 10.15
CA ILE A 26 0.41 5.55 9.16
C ILE A 26 0.70 6.04 7.72
N SER A 27 0.24 7.23 7.35
CA SER A 27 0.36 7.73 5.98
C SER A 27 1.54 8.66 5.75
N ASP A 28 2.08 9.25 6.82
CA ASP A 28 3.12 10.28 6.74
C ASP A 28 4.35 9.94 7.60
N GLY A 29 4.26 8.94 8.48
CA GLY A 29 5.31 8.59 9.42
C GLY A 29 5.52 9.63 10.53
N VAL A 30 4.63 10.62 10.62
CA VAL A 30 4.65 11.70 11.61
C VAL A 30 3.22 12.01 12.09
N PRO A 31 2.99 12.24 13.40
CA PRO A 31 3.91 12.01 14.53
C PRO A 31 4.28 10.52 14.69
N MET A 32 4.98 10.15 15.77
CA MET A 32 5.42 8.77 15.99
C MET A 32 4.27 7.76 15.90
N LEU A 33 4.54 6.61 15.31
CA LEU A 33 3.61 5.49 15.22
C LEU A 33 3.67 4.65 16.49
N GLU A 34 2.58 4.63 17.25
CA GLU A 34 2.46 3.80 18.45
C GLU A 34 2.27 2.31 18.11
N PRO A 35 2.94 1.38 18.82
CA PRO A 35 2.82 -0.05 18.56
C PRO A 35 1.39 -0.61 18.68
N GLU A 36 0.57 -0.06 19.57
CA GLU A 36 -0.83 -0.46 19.77
C GLU A 36 -1.69 -0.16 18.54
N LEU A 37 -1.44 0.98 17.88
CA LEU A 37 -2.14 1.35 16.65
C LEU A 37 -1.75 0.42 15.51
N MET A 38 -0.44 0.19 15.30
CA MET A 38 0.04 -0.74 14.28
C MET A 38 -0.52 -2.16 14.51
N ARG A 39 -0.50 -2.65 15.75
CA ARG A 39 -1.07 -3.96 16.09
C ARG A 39 -2.57 -4.04 15.78
N GLU A 40 -3.33 -3.00 16.11
CA GLU A 40 -4.76 -2.96 15.77
C GLU A 40 -4.99 -3.00 14.26
N ILE A 41 -4.22 -2.23 13.49
CA ILE A 41 -4.32 -2.20 12.02
C ILE A 41 -4.01 -3.58 11.43
N VAL A 42 -2.89 -4.20 11.81
CA VAL A 42 -2.48 -5.52 11.31
C VAL A 42 -3.52 -6.59 11.62
N ILE A 43 -4.04 -6.63 12.87
CA ILE A 43 -5.11 -7.57 13.24
C ILE A 43 -6.36 -7.34 12.40
N ARG A 44 -6.71 -6.08 12.09
CA ARG A 44 -7.87 -5.77 11.24
C ARG A 44 -7.66 -6.18 9.79
N ILE A 45 -6.45 -5.99 9.24
CA ILE A 45 -6.10 -6.43 7.89
C ILE A 45 -6.25 -7.96 7.82
N ILE A 46 -5.58 -8.70 8.70
CA ILE A 46 -5.60 -10.17 8.70
C ILE A 46 -7.02 -10.74 8.84
N ARG A 47 -7.90 -10.05 9.58
CA ARG A 47 -9.29 -10.49 9.77
C ARG A 47 -10.23 -10.14 8.61
N LYS A 48 -9.84 -9.23 7.72
CA LYS A 48 -10.70 -8.71 6.65
C LYS A 48 -10.22 -9.11 5.26
N ALA A 49 -8.91 -9.15 5.08
CA ALA A 49 -8.29 -9.57 3.83
C ALA A 49 -8.58 -11.04 3.58
N ASP A 50 -8.81 -11.39 2.32
CA ASP A 50 -8.66 -12.78 1.91
C ASP A 50 -7.18 -13.13 1.85
N LEU A 51 -6.79 -14.16 2.61
CA LEU A 51 -5.42 -14.66 2.72
C LEU A 51 -5.31 -16.11 2.24
N GLU A 52 -6.38 -16.68 1.68
CA GLU A 52 -6.39 -18.06 1.23
C GLU A 52 -5.42 -18.23 0.04
N ASP A 53 -4.41 -19.08 0.27
CA ASP A 53 -3.37 -19.41 -0.70
C ASP A 53 -2.63 -18.18 -1.25
N VAL A 54 -2.41 -17.13 -0.45
CA VAL A 54 -1.59 -15.98 -0.86
C VAL A 54 -0.10 -16.33 -0.77
N ASP A 55 0.61 -16.17 -1.89
CA ASP A 55 2.05 -16.42 -2.01
C ASP A 55 2.89 -15.19 -1.62
N LYS A 56 2.42 -13.98 -1.97
CA LYS A 56 3.21 -12.75 -1.80
C LYS A 56 2.33 -11.55 -1.41
N ILE A 57 2.82 -10.73 -0.50
CA ILE A 57 2.29 -9.40 -0.22
C ILE A 57 3.03 -8.40 -1.11
N ILE A 58 2.29 -7.57 -1.84
CA ILE A 58 2.84 -6.51 -2.68
C ILE A 58 2.55 -5.16 -2.03
N ALA A 59 3.59 -4.37 -1.79
CA ALA A 59 3.46 -3.06 -1.14
C ALA A 59 4.20 -1.96 -1.92
N PRO A 60 3.51 -0.89 -2.37
CA PRO A 60 4.18 0.28 -2.92
C PRO A 60 4.95 1.05 -1.85
N GLU A 61 6.10 1.58 -2.24
CA GLU A 61 6.86 2.46 -1.36
C GLU A 61 6.20 3.83 -1.17
N ALA A 62 6.42 4.53 -0.06
CA ALA A 62 7.17 4.07 1.11
C ALA A 62 6.26 3.63 2.26
N MET A 63 5.05 4.18 2.32
CA MET A 63 4.21 4.08 3.51
C MET A 63 3.42 2.77 3.59
N GLY A 64 3.15 2.08 2.48
CA GLY A 64 2.68 0.69 2.53
C GLY A 64 3.66 -0.29 3.19
N ILE A 65 4.97 0.00 3.20
CA ILE A 65 6.02 -0.97 3.59
C ILE A 65 5.92 -1.39 5.05
N HIS A 66 5.82 -0.45 5.98
CA HIS A 66 5.89 -0.76 7.41
C HIS A 66 4.65 -1.53 7.91
N ILE A 67 3.48 -1.26 7.32
CA ILE A 67 2.25 -2.01 7.56
C ILE A 67 2.40 -3.43 7.00
N SER A 68 2.82 -3.54 5.75
CA SER A 68 2.96 -4.82 5.04
C SER A 68 4.04 -5.71 5.65
N THR A 69 5.11 -5.12 6.17
CA THR A 69 6.15 -5.82 6.94
C THR A 69 5.54 -6.46 8.19
N ALA A 70 4.70 -5.72 8.92
CA ALA A 70 4.06 -6.25 10.11
C ALA A 70 3.01 -7.32 9.79
N VAL A 71 2.30 -7.22 8.65
CA VAL A 71 1.40 -8.29 8.18
C VAL A 71 2.21 -9.53 7.79
N SER A 72 3.25 -9.38 6.97
CA SER A 72 4.16 -10.46 6.57
C SER A 72 4.72 -11.24 7.76
N LEU A 73 5.21 -10.53 8.78
CA LEU A 73 5.72 -11.15 10.01
C LEU A 73 4.65 -11.93 10.80
N MET A 74 3.38 -11.57 10.67
CA MET A 74 2.27 -12.20 11.41
C MET A 74 1.60 -13.33 10.63
N THR A 75 1.75 -13.38 9.31
CA THR A 75 1.12 -14.36 8.43
C THR A 75 2.11 -15.33 7.78
N ASP A 76 3.42 -15.11 7.96
CA ASP A 76 4.51 -15.82 7.28
C ASP A 76 4.47 -15.72 5.74
N ILE A 77 3.70 -14.77 5.19
CA ILE A 77 3.65 -14.50 3.75
C ILE A 77 4.80 -13.56 3.36
N PRO A 78 5.65 -13.90 2.38
CA PRO A 78 6.71 -13.03 1.87
C PRO A 78 6.22 -11.64 1.42
N LEU A 79 7.09 -10.63 1.53
CA LEU A 79 6.83 -9.26 1.11
C LEU A 79 7.70 -8.85 -0.09
N VAL A 80 7.05 -8.41 -1.16
CA VAL A 80 7.66 -7.71 -2.29
C VAL A 80 7.34 -6.22 -2.21
N VAL A 81 8.37 -5.38 -2.32
CA VAL A 81 8.20 -3.92 -2.30
C VAL A 81 8.36 -3.36 -3.71
N VAL A 82 7.36 -2.61 -4.16
CA VAL A 82 7.39 -1.86 -5.42
C VAL A 82 8.14 -0.54 -5.18
N ARG A 83 9.13 -0.24 -6.03
CA ARG A 83 10.09 0.85 -5.83
C ARG A 83 10.03 1.86 -6.98
N LYS A 84 10.32 3.14 -6.74
CA LYS A 84 10.53 4.13 -7.81
C LYS A 84 11.87 3.99 -8.53
N ARG A 85 12.78 3.20 -7.96
CA ARG A 85 14.09 2.92 -8.54
C ARG A 85 14.12 1.51 -9.09
N GLY A 86 14.42 1.38 -10.37
CA GLY A 86 14.75 0.11 -11.01
C GLY A 86 16.15 -0.37 -10.65
N TYR A 87 16.31 -1.68 -10.58
CA TYR A 87 17.55 -2.38 -10.27
C TYR A 87 18.12 -3.13 -11.48
N GLY A 88 17.34 -3.29 -12.55
CA GLY A 88 17.73 -4.03 -13.76
C GLY A 88 17.94 -5.52 -13.48
N LEU A 89 17.21 -6.09 -12.53
CA LEU A 89 17.21 -7.52 -12.27
C LEU A 89 16.44 -8.25 -13.37
N ASP A 90 16.77 -9.53 -13.58
CA ASP A 90 16.04 -10.37 -14.51
C ASP A 90 14.58 -10.50 -14.05
N GLY A 91 13.64 -10.18 -14.94
CA GLY A 91 12.21 -10.19 -14.63
C GLY A 91 11.69 -8.91 -13.94
N GLU A 92 12.49 -7.85 -13.84
CA GLU A 92 12.01 -6.54 -13.39
C GLU A 92 10.98 -5.96 -14.38
N VAL A 93 9.83 -5.53 -13.87
CA VAL A 93 8.75 -4.92 -14.66
C VAL A 93 8.60 -3.45 -14.29
N SER A 94 8.66 -2.58 -15.28
CA SER A 94 8.40 -1.15 -15.14
C SER A 94 6.91 -0.85 -15.20
N ILE A 95 6.42 -0.04 -14.27
CA ILE A 95 5.04 0.39 -14.11
C ILE A 95 5.00 1.91 -14.32
N SER A 96 4.46 2.34 -15.46
CA SER A 96 4.30 3.76 -15.77
C SER A 96 2.96 4.28 -15.27
N GLN A 97 2.98 5.19 -14.30
CA GLN A 97 1.79 5.89 -13.84
C GLN A 97 1.74 7.28 -14.49
N VAL A 98 0.76 7.48 -15.37
CA VAL A 98 0.49 8.79 -15.97
C VAL A 98 -0.65 9.46 -15.22
N THR A 99 -0.35 10.54 -14.50
CA THR A 99 -1.36 11.48 -13.99
C THR A 99 -1.25 12.77 -14.79
N GLY A 100 -2.34 13.49 -15.03
CA GLY A 100 -2.41 14.58 -16.02
C GLY A 100 -1.35 15.71 -15.91
N TYR A 101 -0.60 15.78 -14.81
CA TYR A 101 0.50 16.74 -14.59
C TYR A 101 1.85 16.09 -14.27
N SER A 102 1.93 14.76 -14.11
CA SER A 102 3.17 14.05 -13.79
C SER A 102 3.14 12.58 -14.21
N GLU A 103 4.24 12.13 -14.81
CA GLU A 103 4.53 10.72 -15.03
C GLU A 103 5.48 10.25 -13.93
N SER A 104 5.14 9.14 -13.28
CA SER A 104 6.02 8.48 -12.31
C SER A 104 6.20 7.03 -12.67
N GLU A 105 7.44 6.58 -12.69
CA GLU A 105 7.79 5.18 -12.89
C GLU A 105 7.98 4.48 -11.55
N MET A 106 7.49 3.24 -11.50
CA MET A 106 7.74 2.30 -10.43
C MET A 106 8.20 0.97 -11.02
N TYR A 107 8.79 0.12 -10.20
CA TYR A 107 9.38 -1.13 -10.61
C TYR A 107 8.99 -2.22 -9.61
N ILE A 108 8.50 -3.32 -10.14
CA ILE A 108 8.20 -4.53 -9.39
C ILE A 108 9.17 -5.63 -9.81
N ASN A 109 9.62 -6.41 -8.83
CA ASN A 109 10.56 -7.51 -9.01
C ASN A 109 9.99 -8.74 -8.29
N ASP A 110 10.46 -9.93 -8.66
CA ASP A 110 10.15 -11.18 -7.95
C ASP A 110 8.65 -11.53 -7.90
N VAL A 111 7.92 -11.13 -8.95
CA VAL A 111 6.53 -11.54 -9.21
C VAL A 111 6.46 -12.17 -10.59
N THR A 112 5.78 -13.31 -10.67
CA THR A 112 5.74 -14.20 -11.84
C THR A 112 4.32 -14.68 -12.10
N GLU A 113 4.07 -15.16 -13.31
CA GLU A 113 2.78 -15.74 -13.71
C GLU A 113 2.31 -16.82 -12.71
N GLY A 114 1.05 -16.72 -12.29
CA GLY A 114 0.42 -17.65 -11.35
C GLY A 114 0.64 -17.35 -9.87
N ASP A 115 1.52 -16.39 -9.50
CA ASP A 115 1.63 -15.96 -8.11
C ASP A 115 0.30 -15.40 -7.61
N ARG A 116 -0.15 -15.85 -6.45
CA ARG A 116 -1.34 -15.31 -5.78
C ARG A 116 -0.94 -14.18 -4.83
N VAL A 117 -1.40 -12.98 -5.10
CA VAL A 117 -0.88 -11.77 -4.46
C VAL A 117 -1.92 -11.00 -3.67
N LEU A 118 -1.52 -10.52 -2.48
CA LEU A 118 -2.27 -9.53 -1.68
C LEU A 118 -1.62 -8.16 -1.87
N VAL A 119 -2.36 -7.18 -2.37
CA VAL A 119 -1.86 -5.80 -2.49
C VAL A 119 -2.23 -5.01 -1.24
N LEU A 120 -1.22 -4.45 -0.55
CA LEU A 120 -1.39 -3.66 0.67
C LEU A 120 -0.85 -2.24 0.50
N ASP A 121 -1.66 -1.24 0.83
CA ASP A 121 -1.28 0.17 0.78
C ASP A 121 -1.74 0.94 2.04
N ASP A 122 -1.13 2.07 2.34
CA ASP A 122 -1.53 2.90 3.48
C ASP A 122 -2.77 3.74 3.17
N VAL A 123 -2.79 4.41 2.01
CA VAL A 123 -3.86 5.36 1.64
C VAL A 123 -4.32 5.17 0.20
N LEU A 124 -5.61 4.84 0.03
CA LEU A 124 -6.29 4.99 -1.25
C LEU A 124 -6.71 6.45 -1.46
N SER A 125 -5.91 7.20 -2.22
CA SER A 125 -6.18 8.59 -2.63
C SER A 125 -6.98 8.64 -3.95
N THR A 126 -6.40 9.10 -5.06
CA THR A 126 -7.04 9.10 -6.39
C THR A 126 -7.13 7.70 -7.00
N GLY A 127 -6.37 6.74 -6.47
CA GLY A 127 -6.29 5.37 -6.97
C GLY A 127 -5.37 5.16 -8.17
N GLY A 128 -4.75 6.20 -8.73
CA GLY A 128 -3.91 6.08 -9.93
C GLY A 128 -2.70 5.14 -9.76
N THR A 129 -2.04 5.19 -8.60
CA THR A 129 -0.89 4.32 -8.29
C THR A 129 -1.34 2.87 -8.17
N LEU A 130 -2.43 2.64 -7.43
CA LEU A 130 -3.01 1.32 -7.26
C LEU A 130 -3.49 0.75 -8.60
N PHE A 131 -4.17 1.56 -9.42
CA PHE A 131 -4.62 1.14 -10.74
C PHE A 131 -3.46 0.70 -11.64
N ALA A 132 -2.39 1.50 -11.74
CA ALA A 132 -1.22 1.15 -12.53
C ALA A 132 -0.55 -0.14 -12.02
N LEU A 133 -0.48 -0.32 -10.70
CA LEU A 133 0.06 -1.53 -10.09
C LEU A 133 -0.79 -2.77 -10.40
N LEU A 134 -2.12 -2.67 -10.24
CA LEU A 134 -3.02 -3.80 -10.51
C LEU A 134 -3.00 -4.19 -11.99
N THR A 135 -2.94 -3.22 -12.90
CA THR A 135 -2.77 -3.50 -14.33
C THR A 135 -1.46 -4.21 -14.61
N ALA A 136 -0.34 -3.77 -14.00
CA ALA A 136 0.95 -4.43 -14.19
C ALA A 136 0.97 -5.87 -13.64
N LEU A 137 0.30 -6.12 -12.51
CA LEU A 137 0.17 -7.47 -11.95
C LEU A 137 -0.68 -8.39 -12.85
N ASP A 138 -1.76 -7.86 -13.42
CA ASP A 138 -2.58 -8.58 -14.41
C ASP A 138 -1.78 -8.90 -15.68
N ASP A 139 -0.99 -7.93 -16.19
CA ASP A 139 -0.11 -8.12 -17.36
C ASP A 139 1.02 -9.14 -17.10
N ILE A 140 1.51 -9.26 -15.85
CA ILE A 140 2.46 -10.30 -15.43
C ILE A 140 1.77 -11.68 -15.39
N GLY A 141 0.45 -11.73 -15.27
CA GLY A 141 -0.33 -12.95 -15.06
C GLY A 141 -0.39 -13.40 -13.60
N ALA A 142 -0.18 -12.48 -12.65
CA ALA A 142 -0.38 -12.76 -11.23
C ALA A 142 -1.87 -12.71 -10.86
N GLU A 143 -2.31 -13.58 -9.94
CA GLU A 143 -3.68 -13.59 -9.45
C GLU A 143 -3.81 -12.66 -8.24
N ILE A 144 -4.51 -11.53 -8.41
CA ILE A 144 -4.78 -10.60 -7.31
C ILE A 144 -5.89 -11.19 -6.44
N VAL A 145 -5.53 -11.70 -5.26
CA VAL A 145 -6.47 -12.31 -4.30
C VAL A 145 -7.32 -11.24 -3.62
N ASP A 146 -6.67 -10.18 -3.13
CA ASP A 146 -7.35 -9.06 -2.48
C ASP A 146 -6.49 -7.79 -2.53
N VAL A 147 -7.14 -6.65 -2.26
CA VAL A 147 -6.52 -5.33 -2.23
C VAL A 147 -6.99 -4.57 -1.01
N VAL A 148 -6.07 -4.22 -0.12
CA VAL A 148 -6.40 -3.53 1.14
C VAL A 148 -5.62 -2.23 1.25
N ALA A 149 -6.37 -1.14 1.44
CA ALA A 149 -5.84 0.14 1.89
C ALA A 149 -6.31 0.43 3.32
N VAL A 150 -5.42 0.88 4.20
CA VAL A 150 -5.77 1.18 5.59
C VAL A 150 -6.71 2.37 5.68
N ILE A 151 -6.47 3.40 4.87
CA ILE A 151 -7.21 4.66 4.85
C ILE A 151 -7.75 4.86 3.44
N LYS A 152 -9.03 5.24 3.33
CA LYS A 152 -9.62 5.69 2.05
C LYS A 152 -9.95 7.16 2.15
N LYS A 153 -9.38 7.97 1.26
CA LYS A 153 -9.75 9.37 1.13
C LYS A 153 -11.14 9.46 0.49
N VAL A 154 -12.08 10.12 1.16
CA VAL A 154 -13.45 10.31 0.66
C VAL A 154 -13.60 11.78 0.30
N GLY A 155 -13.49 12.11 -0.99
CA GLY A 155 -13.62 13.49 -1.49
C GLY A 155 -12.44 13.94 -2.36
N GLY A 156 -12.78 14.32 -3.59
CA GLY A 156 -11.87 14.61 -4.70
C GLY A 156 -12.51 14.03 -5.95
N GLY A 157 -13.26 14.86 -6.68
CA GLY A 157 -13.82 14.47 -7.97
C GLY A 157 -12.76 14.19 -9.02
#